data_AF-A0A8W8JCR2-F1
#
_entry.id   AF-A0A8W8JCR2-F1
#
_cell.length_a   1.000
_cell.length_b   1.000
_cell.length_c   1.000
_cell.angle_alpha   90.00
_cell.angle_beta   90.00
_cell.angle_gamma   90.00
#
_symmetry.space_group_name_H-M   'P 1'
#
loop_
_entity.id
_entity.type
_entity.pdbx_description
1 polymer ?
#
loop_
_entity_poly.entity_id
_entity_poly.type
_entity_poly.pdbx_seq_one_letter_code
_entity_poly.pdbx_strand_id
1 'polypeptide(L)'
;MNVFVLITFALLISEIEAGWKNRWDSQLNFRCSSDSSSIYQFVSTHHNFYEDRLFDFNCRKVRSVSGSVLCSWSGYVNSYDAMVIHTCPNGGYLNGVFGVHDNFTEDRRYKFRCCTPRSAHHHRHCQWTQWLNNWDETFNYFVPRNYVIRGLLSIHHNYYEDRRFRFEICQVVKDKNNTTMKAFRLAIFVFMILKIEAAWKNSWDKPLNFQCSSDKLSIYHIVSEHSNSKEDRRFDFNCRQVPSVSGFISCKWSGYVNEYDANVLHACSNGGYLNGVHSVHNNKKEDRRYKFKCCTPRSGYYHKNCKWTGWVNNWDKTFSYFAPTDYVIRGVSSIHNNKKEDRRFKFEVCQVAKL
;
A
#
# COMPACT_ATOMS: atom_id res chain seq x y z
N MET A 1 47.46 34.17 -49.53
CA MET A 1 46.01 33.96 -49.34
C MET A 1 45.83 32.64 -48.61
N ASN A 2 45.68 32.68 -47.29
CA ASN A 2 45.42 31.48 -46.50
C ASN A 2 43.92 31.40 -46.23
N VAL A 3 43.28 30.38 -46.81
CA VAL A 3 41.86 30.08 -46.60
C VAL A 3 41.75 29.33 -45.28
N PHE A 4 41.17 29.97 -44.26
CA PHE A 4 40.77 29.30 -43.03
C PHE A 4 39.47 28.53 -43.29
N VAL A 5 39.56 27.21 -43.34
CA VAL A 5 38.38 26.33 -43.33
C VAL A 5 37.86 26.27 -41.89
N LEU A 6 36.73 26.92 -41.63
CA LEU A 6 35.97 26.73 -40.38
C LEU A 6 35.32 25.35 -40.43
N ILE A 7 35.98 24.37 -39.80
CA ILE A 7 35.35 23.09 -39.46
C ILE A 7 34.49 23.36 -38.24
N THR A 8 33.19 23.53 -38.44
CA THR A 8 32.21 23.50 -37.35
C THR A 8 32.17 22.08 -36.79
N PHE A 9 32.88 21.87 -35.68
CA PHE A 9 32.66 20.70 -34.82
C PHE A 9 31.25 20.82 -34.25
N ALA A 10 30.28 20.16 -34.88
CA ALA A 10 29.05 19.80 -34.19
C ALA A 10 29.46 18.87 -33.05
N LEU A 11 29.43 19.40 -31.81
CA LEU A 11 29.46 18.55 -30.62
C LEU A 11 28.25 17.63 -30.70
N LEU A 12 28.47 16.40 -31.17
CA LEU A 12 27.67 15.26 -30.78
C LEU A 12 27.86 15.15 -29.27
N ILE A 13 26.96 15.78 -28.52
CA ILE A 13 26.78 15.49 -27.11
C ILE A 13 26.26 14.05 -27.10
N SER A 14 27.17 13.07 -27.02
CA SER A 14 26.77 11.74 -26.61
C SER A 14 26.20 11.92 -25.22
N GLU A 15 24.90 11.72 -25.07
CA GLU A 15 24.24 11.65 -23.77
C GLU A 15 25.03 10.65 -22.92
N ILE A 16 25.83 11.18 -22.00
CA ILE A 16 26.41 10.38 -20.93
C ILE A 16 25.20 9.91 -20.14
N GLU A 17 24.77 8.67 -20.34
CA GLU A 17 23.70 8.03 -19.58
C GLU A 17 24.05 8.11 -18.09
N ALA A 18 23.51 9.13 -17.43
CA ALA A 18 23.83 9.46 -16.05
C ALA A 18 23.24 8.40 -15.11
N GLY A 19 23.95 7.33 -14.81
CA GLY A 19 23.72 6.43 -13.66
C GLY A 19 22.38 5.68 -13.59
N TRP A 20 21.41 5.98 -14.44
CA TRP A 20 20.06 5.40 -14.44
C TRP A 20 20.09 3.88 -14.63
N LYS A 21 19.19 3.18 -13.95
CA LYS A 21 19.11 1.71 -13.88
C LYS A 21 18.14 1.12 -14.91
N ASN A 22 17.57 1.98 -15.75
CA ASN A 22 16.81 1.65 -16.95
C ASN A 22 16.99 2.76 -17.98
N ARG A 23 16.51 2.51 -19.20
CA ARG A 23 16.25 3.50 -20.24
C ARG A 23 14.74 3.76 -20.33
N TRP A 24 14.36 4.80 -21.07
CA TRP A 24 12.97 5.03 -21.46
C TRP A 24 12.40 3.81 -22.19
N ASP A 25 11.13 3.52 -21.93
CA ASP A 25 10.31 2.40 -22.44
C ASP A 25 10.92 1.01 -22.20
N SER A 26 12.01 0.97 -21.43
CA SER A 26 12.80 -0.22 -21.22
C SER A 26 12.55 -0.78 -19.84
N GLN A 27 12.83 -2.07 -19.69
CA GLN A 27 12.67 -2.75 -18.42
C GLN A 27 13.62 -2.18 -17.35
N LEU A 28 13.08 -1.91 -16.16
CA LEU A 28 13.85 -1.71 -14.95
C LEU A 28 14.12 -3.06 -14.29
N ASN A 29 15.38 -3.35 -13.96
CA ASN A 29 15.75 -4.52 -13.18
C ASN A 29 16.90 -4.21 -12.23
N PHE A 30 16.57 -3.77 -11.02
CA PHE A 30 17.55 -3.39 -10.01
C PHE A 30 17.45 -4.27 -8.76
N ARG A 31 18.62 -4.66 -8.23
CA ARG A 31 18.75 -5.20 -6.87
C ARG A 31 20.04 -4.70 -6.22
N CYS A 32 20.02 -4.52 -4.89
CA CYS A 32 21.26 -4.32 -4.16
C CYS A 32 22.19 -5.53 -4.32
N SER A 33 23.52 -5.28 -4.34
CA SER A 33 24.54 -6.33 -4.43
C SER A 33 24.56 -7.27 -3.22
N SER A 34 24.07 -6.81 -2.06
CA SER A 34 24.00 -7.59 -0.82
C SER A 34 22.56 -7.72 -0.32
N ASP A 35 22.19 -8.93 0.07
CA ASP A 35 20.90 -9.26 0.70
C ASP A 35 20.72 -8.58 2.07
N SER A 36 21.83 -8.27 2.75
CA SER A 36 21.84 -7.52 4.01
C SER A 36 21.78 -5.99 3.83
N SER A 37 21.51 -5.51 2.61
CA SER A 37 21.37 -4.08 2.30
C SER A 37 19.95 -3.74 1.86
N SER A 38 19.49 -2.54 2.21
CA SER A 38 18.26 -1.98 1.67
C SER A 38 18.58 -0.84 0.72
N ILE A 39 17.63 -0.53 -0.16
CA ILE A 39 17.63 0.75 -0.88
C ILE A 39 17.52 1.86 0.18
N TYR A 40 18.44 2.83 0.12
CA TYR A 40 18.42 4.02 1.00
C TYR A 40 18.34 5.33 0.24
N GLN A 41 18.64 5.32 -1.06
CA GLN A 41 18.35 6.44 -1.95
C GLN A 41 17.54 5.90 -3.12
N PHE A 42 16.44 6.57 -3.43
CA PHE A 42 15.56 6.25 -4.54
C PHE A 42 15.35 7.55 -5.32
N VAL A 43 15.83 7.57 -6.55
CA VAL A 43 15.71 8.71 -7.47
C VAL A 43 14.85 8.29 -8.65
N SER A 44 13.97 9.17 -9.09
CA SER A 44 13.23 8.96 -10.33
C SER A 44 12.85 10.28 -10.99
N THR A 45 12.92 10.30 -12.32
CA THR A 45 12.45 11.41 -13.15
C THR A 45 11.54 10.89 -14.26
N HIS A 46 10.56 11.69 -14.64
CA HIS A 46 9.62 11.42 -15.74
C HIS A 46 9.99 12.25 -16.98
N HIS A 47 9.50 11.84 -18.15
CA HIS A 47 9.66 12.58 -19.41
C HIS A 47 8.44 12.43 -20.32
N ASN A 48 7.77 13.56 -20.63
CA ASN A 48 6.48 13.59 -21.33
C ASN A 48 6.50 13.05 -22.78
N PHE A 49 7.65 12.95 -23.45
CA PHE A 49 7.68 12.31 -24.79
C PHE A 49 7.60 10.79 -24.69
N TYR A 50 8.22 10.20 -23.67
CA TYR A 50 8.27 8.75 -23.47
C TYR A 50 7.15 8.29 -22.53
N GLU A 51 6.53 9.22 -21.80
CA GLU A 51 5.55 8.95 -20.75
C GLU A 51 5.98 7.80 -19.83
N ASP A 52 7.24 7.90 -19.45
CA ASP A 52 7.94 6.87 -18.71
C ASP A 52 8.83 7.51 -17.64
N ARG A 53 9.37 6.68 -16.75
CA ARG A 53 10.29 7.09 -15.69
C ARG A 53 11.63 6.36 -15.76
N LEU A 54 12.70 7.14 -15.58
CA LEU A 54 14.02 6.61 -15.23
C LEU A 54 14.14 6.46 -13.71
N PHE A 55 14.94 5.50 -13.29
CA PHE A 55 15.13 5.15 -11.89
C PHE A 55 16.59 4.96 -11.54
N ASP A 56 17.04 5.50 -10.40
CA ASP A 56 18.35 5.22 -9.84
C ASP A 56 18.27 4.94 -8.33
N PHE A 57 19.18 4.11 -7.86
CA PHE A 57 19.14 3.54 -6.53
C PHE A 57 20.54 3.43 -5.92
N ASN A 58 20.65 3.84 -4.66
CA ASN A 58 21.81 3.50 -3.84
C ASN A 58 21.40 2.63 -2.65
N CYS A 59 22.28 1.69 -2.32
CA CYS A 59 22.07 0.68 -1.29
C CYS A 59 22.95 0.90 -0.07
N ARG A 60 22.42 0.58 1.11
CA ARG A 60 23.13 0.68 2.38
C ARG A 60 22.90 -0.56 3.22
N LYS A 61 23.96 -1.05 3.85
CA LYS A 61 23.90 -2.17 4.79
C LYS A 61 22.96 -1.85 5.94
N VAL A 62 22.03 -2.76 6.23
CA VAL A 62 21.12 -2.65 7.37
C VAL A 62 21.86 -3.10 8.62
N ARG A 63 22.35 -2.15 9.42
CA ARG A 63 23.28 -2.42 10.54
C ARG A 63 22.73 -3.38 11.61
N SER A 64 21.43 -3.33 11.86
CA SER A 64 20.75 -4.17 12.85
C SER A 64 20.60 -5.63 12.40
N VAL A 65 20.91 -5.94 11.14
CA VAL A 65 20.80 -7.28 10.55
C VAL A 65 22.13 -8.01 10.66
N SER A 66 22.12 -9.11 11.41
CA SER A 66 23.23 -10.06 11.49
C SER A 66 22.74 -11.47 11.14
N GLY A 67 23.53 -12.22 10.38
CA GLY A 67 23.24 -13.60 10.00
C GLY A 67 22.54 -13.74 8.65
N SER A 68 21.89 -14.88 8.44
CA SER A 68 21.23 -15.23 7.18
C SER A 68 20.00 -14.35 6.93
N VAL A 69 19.87 -13.87 5.70
CA VAL A 69 18.73 -13.09 5.20
C VAL A 69 18.07 -13.90 4.09
N LEU A 70 16.75 -14.02 4.12
CA LEU A 70 15.97 -14.64 3.06
C LEU A 70 15.40 -13.55 2.17
N CYS A 71 15.62 -13.64 0.86
CA CYS A 71 15.10 -12.66 -0.07
C CYS A 71 14.29 -13.33 -1.18
N SER A 72 13.20 -12.68 -1.57
CA SER A 72 12.33 -13.15 -2.65
C SER A 72 11.78 -11.97 -3.45
N TRP A 73 11.66 -12.17 -4.75
CA TRP A 73 10.85 -11.29 -5.60
C TRP A 73 9.37 -11.59 -5.39
N SER A 74 8.55 -10.55 -5.35
CA SER A 74 7.11 -10.69 -5.48
C SER A 74 6.73 -11.11 -6.91
N GLY A 75 5.46 -11.47 -7.10
CA GLY A 75 4.82 -11.35 -8.42
C GLY A 75 4.70 -9.88 -8.85
N TYR A 76 4.07 -9.63 -10.00
CA TYR A 76 3.65 -8.25 -10.31
C TYR A 76 2.64 -7.81 -9.26
N VAL A 77 2.90 -6.66 -8.63
CA VAL A 77 2.05 -6.16 -7.54
C VAL A 77 0.93 -5.26 -8.03
N ASN A 78 0.99 -4.86 -9.31
CA ASN A 78 -0.02 -4.09 -10.01
C ASN A 78 -0.10 -4.51 -11.48
N SER A 79 -1.25 -4.27 -12.09
CA SER A 79 -1.36 -4.12 -13.55
C SER A 79 -0.99 -2.70 -13.96
N TYR A 80 -0.86 -2.45 -15.26
CA TYR A 80 -0.78 -1.10 -15.81
C TYR A 80 -2.00 -0.26 -15.37
N ASP A 81 -1.80 1.05 -15.21
CA ASP A 81 -2.67 2.10 -14.62
C ASP A 81 -3.05 1.86 -13.14
N ALA A 82 -2.93 0.63 -12.66
CA ALA A 82 -3.31 0.27 -11.32
C ALA A 82 -2.32 0.85 -10.29
N MET A 83 -2.84 1.09 -9.09
CA MET A 83 -2.04 1.52 -7.95
C MET A 83 -1.04 0.43 -7.58
N VAL A 84 0.18 0.84 -7.31
CA VAL A 84 1.16 0.01 -6.61
C VAL A 84 0.90 0.14 -5.12
N ILE A 85 0.62 -0.98 -4.44
CA ILE A 85 0.66 -1.05 -2.98
C ILE A 85 1.41 -2.30 -2.57
N HIS A 86 2.56 -2.11 -1.94
CA HIS A 86 3.41 -3.22 -1.54
C HIS A 86 4.04 -2.96 -0.19
N THR A 87 3.98 -3.95 0.70
CA THR A 87 4.70 -3.96 1.97
C THR A 87 5.47 -5.27 2.03
N CYS A 88 6.77 -5.20 2.30
CA CYS A 88 7.59 -6.39 2.42
C CYS A 88 7.08 -7.31 3.55
N PRO A 89 6.91 -8.61 3.28
CA PRO A 89 6.35 -9.55 4.24
C PRO A 89 7.32 -9.80 5.39
N ASN A 90 6.81 -10.38 6.50
CA ASN A 90 7.62 -10.89 7.62
C ASN A 90 8.58 -9.88 8.25
N GLY A 91 8.27 -8.59 8.19
CA GLY A 91 9.18 -7.54 8.68
C GLY A 91 10.40 -7.33 7.77
N GLY A 92 10.33 -7.73 6.50
CA GLY A 92 11.39 -7.48 5.53
C GLY A 92 11.51 -6.01 5.12
N TYR A 93 12.51 -5.73 4.29
CA TYR A 93 12.77 -4.42 3.69
C TYR A 93 13.01 -4.53 2.18
N LEU A 94 12.80 -3.40 1.50
CA LEU A 94 12.96 -3.27 0.06
C LEU A 94 14.44 -3.30 -0.33
N ASN A 95 14.79 -4.26 -1.20
CA ASN A 95 16.15 -4.50 -1.67
C ASN A 95 16.28 -4.34 -3.19
N GLY A 96 15.20 -4.54 -3.93
CA GLY A 96 15.21 -4.45 -5.39
C GLY A 96 13.86 -4.05 -5.96
N VAL A 97 13.91 -3.48 -7.16
CA VAL A 97 12.76 -2.99 -7.92
C VAL A 97 12.88 -3.51 -9.34
N PHE A 98 11.81 -4.07 -9.85
CA PHE A 98 11.68 -4.51 -11.22
C PHE A 98 10.44 -3.86 -11.81
N GLY A 99 10.54 -3.35 -13.03
CA GLY A 99 9.44 -2.65 -13.69
C GLY A 99 9.44 -2.93 -15.19
N VAL A 100 8.25 -3.14 -15.77
CA VAL A 100 8.07 -3.24 -17.22
C VAL A 100 7.12 -2.12 -17.63
N HIS A 101 7.57 -1.31 -18.58
CA HIS A 101 6.76 -0.26 -19.21
C HIS A 101 5.97 -0.86 -20.39
N ASP A 102 4.87 -0.22 -20.73
CA ASP A 102 4.02 -0.54 -21.87
C ASP A 102 3.56 0.75 -22.55
N ASN A 103 4.00 0.97 -23.79
CA ASN A 103 3.72 2.18 -24.56
C ASN A 103 2.25 2.38 -24.95
N PHE A 104 1.36 1.39 -24.73
CA PHE A 104 -0.06 1.62 -24.98
C PHE A 104 -0.73 2.26 -23.77
N THR A 105 -0.38 1.77 -22.57
CA THR A 105 -0.87 2.30 -21.30
C THR A 105 -0.04 3.46 -20.77
N GLU A 106 1.16 3.67 -21.33
CA GLU A 106 2.15 4.64 -20.87
C GLU A 106 2.38 4.58 -19.36
N ASP A 107 2.60 3.34 -18.92
CA ASP A 107 2.69 3.04 -17.51
C ASP A 107 3.59 1.84 -17.23
N ARG A 108 4.00 1.70 -15.96
CA ARG A 108 4.78 0.58 -15.46
C ARG A 108 4.01 -0.30 -14.47
N ARG A 109 4.15 -1.61 -14.68
CA ARG A 109 3.88 -2.63 -13.64
C ARG A 109 5.15 -3.06 -12.92
N TYR A 110 5.05 -3.31 -11.61
CA TYR A 110 6.20 -3.49 -10.74
C TYR A 110 6.25 -4.86 -10.05
N LYS A 111 7.47 -5.34 -9.79
CA LYS A 111 7.77 -6.36 -8.78
C LYS A 111 8.80 -5.79 -7.81
N PHE A 112 8.77 -6.29 -6.58
CA PHE A 112 9.71 -5.86 -5.55
C PHE A 112 10.45 -7.03 -4.95
N ARG A 113 11.75 -6.85 -4.72
CA ARG A 113 12.57 -7.81 -3.99
C ARG A 113 12.59 -7.40 -2.53
N CYS A 114 12.03 -8.26 -1.69
CA CYS A 114 12.01 -8.07 -0.25
C CYS A 114 13.00 -9.01 0.41
N CYS A 115 13.75 -8.50 1.39
CA CYS A 115 14.71 -9.24 2.18
C CYS A 115 14.30 -9.25 3.65
N THR A 116 14.21 -10.44 4.23
CA THR A 116 13.81 -10.68 5.62
C THR A 116 14.96 -11.33 6.39
N PRO A 117 15.53 -10.63 7.38
CA PRO A 117 16.51 -11.22 8.30
C PRO A 117 15.93 -12.38 9.10
N ARG A 118 16.71 -13.44 9.30
CA ARG A 118 16.34 -14.55 10.21
C ARG A 118 16.59 -14.24 11.68
N SER A 119 17.43 -13.25 11.99
CA SER A 119 17.64 -12.80 13.37
C SER A 119 16.40 -12.07 13.89
N ALA A 120 16.13 -12.20 15.19
CA ALA A 120 15.08 -11.44 15.87
C ALA A 120 15.35 -9.93 15.71
N HIS A 121 14.52 -9.31 14.89
CA HIS A 121 14.48 -7.89 14.65
C HIS A 121 13.03 -7.51 14.46
N HIS A 122 12.70 -6.27 14.78
CA HIS A 122 11.35 -5.78 14.59
C HIS A 122 11.40 -4.32 14.15
N HIS A 123 10.41 -3.97 13.35
CA HIS A 123 10.18 -2.61 12.92
C HIS A 123 9.45 -1.84 14.01
N ARG A 124 9.92 -0.62 14.30
CA ARG A 124 9.20 0.36 15.11
C ARG A 124 9.12 1.68 14.36
N HIS A 125 8.27 2.58 14.87
CA HIS A 125 8.13 3.94 14.33
C HIS A 125 7.92 3.94 12.81
N CYS A 126 7.11 3.00 12.32
CA CYS A 126 6.73 2.93 10.93
C CYS A 126 5.84 4.10 10.58
N GLN A 127 6.17 4.79 9.49
CA GLN A 127 5.42 5.93 9.02
C GLN A 127 5.51 6.04 7.51
N TRP A 128 4.43 6.52 6.91
CA TRP A 128 4.43 6.89 5.52
C TRP A 128 5.05 8.28 5.36
N THR A 129 5.92 8.45 4.36
CA THR A 129 6.43 9.77 3.94
C THR A 129 5.27 10.67 3.50
N GLN A 130 5.50 11.93 3.15
CA GLN A 130 4.58 12.62 2.24
C GLN A 130 4.76 12.07 0.81
N TRP A 131 3.92 12.50 -0.12
CA TRP A 131 4.19 12.26 -1.54
C TRP A 131 5.54 12.86 -1.92
N LEU A 132 6.38 12.08 -2.58
CA LEU A 132 7.77 12.45 -2.87
C LEU A 132 7.88 13.33 -4.12
N ASN A 133 6.89 13.27 -5.00
CA ASN A 133 6.77 14.07 -6.22
C ASN A 133 5.31 14.46 -6.49
N ASN A 134 5.13 15.51 -7.28
CA ASN A 134 3.92 15.71 -8.08
C ASN A 134 4.04 15.03 -9.45
N TRP A 135 3.03 15.16 -10.30
CA TRP A 135 3.08 14.68 -11.68
C TRP A 135 4.20 15.37 -12.46
N ASP A 136 4.85 14.62 -13.35
CA ASP A 136 5.97 15.00 -14.22
C ASP A 136 7.24 15.45 -13.45
N GLU A 137 7.22 15.38 -12.12
CA GLU A 137 8.32 15.84 -11.29
C GLU A 137 9.32 14.72 -10.99
N THR A 138 10.58 15.13 -10.90
CA THR A 138 11.68 14.35 -10.33
C THR A 138 11.57 14.29 -8.80
N PHE A 139 11.91 13.15 -8.21
CA PHE A 139 12.24 13.09 -6.77
C PHE A 139 13.59 12.44 -6.53
N ASN A 140 14.21 12.83 -5.41
CA ASN A 140 15.42 12.20 -4.86
C ASN A 140 15.22 12.00 -3.36
N TYR A 141 14.85 10.79 -2.97
CA TYR A 141 14.52 10.49 -1.58
C TYR A 141 15.62 9.72 -0.87
N PHE A 142 16.04 10.21 0.29
CA PHE A 142 16.99 9.56 1.19
C PHE A 142 16.30 9.02 2.44
N VAL A 143 16.51 7.73 2.70
CA VAL A 143 16.02 7.06 3.90
C VAL A 143 16.88 7.46 5.11
N PRO A 144 16.27 7.96 6.20
CA PRO A 144 16.99 8.32 7.41
C PRO A 144 17.87 7.18 7.94
N ARG A 145 18.92 7.53 8.67
CA ARG A 145 19.81 6.53 9.29
C ARG A 145 19.01 5.62 10.21
N ASN A 146 19.27 4.31 10.15
CA ASN A 146 18.56 3.25 10.90
C ASN A 146 17.11 2.99 10.45
N TYR A 147 16.62 3.69 9.43
CA TYR A 147 15.36 3.37 8.77
C TYR A 147 15.62 2.57 7.50
N VAL A 148 14.60 1.82 7.09
CA VAL A 148 14.52 1.10 5.81
C VAL A 148 13.19 1.41 5.14
N ILE A 149 13.13 1.32 3.81
CA ILE A 149 11.85 1.27 3.09
C ILE A 149 11.28 -0.14 3.32
N ARG A 150 10.13 -0.19 3.99
CA ARG A 150 9.36 -1.42 4.21
C ARG A 150 8.32 -1.59 3.13
N GLY A 151 7.73 -0.50 2.66
CA GLY A 151 6.66 -0.52 1.66
C GLY A 151 6.67 0.68 0.74
N LEU A 152 5.91 0.57 -0.34
CA LEU A 152 5.77 1.56 -1.40
C LEU A 152 4.30 1.65 -1.82
N LEU A 153 3.84 2.89 -1.97
CA LEU A 153 2.57 3.23 -2.59
C LEU A 153 2.85 4.13 -3.79
N SER A 154 2.28 3.78 -4.95
CA SER A 154 2.35 4.64 -6.14
C SER A 154 1.03 4.66 -6.89
N ILE A 155 0.61 5.84 -7.34
CA ILE A 155 -0.59 6.05 -8.14
C ILE A 155 -0.20 6.55 -9.52
N HIS A 156 -0.91 6.12 -10.54
CA HIS A 156 -0.79 6.57 -11.92
C HIS A 156 -1.93 7.54 -12.28
N HIS A 157 -1.72 8.40 -13.26
CA HIS A 157 -2.73 9.32 -13.77
C HIS A 157 -2.65 9.51 -15.28
N ASN A 158 -3.66 9.01 -16.00
CA ASN A 158 -3.72 8.98 -17.46
C ASN A 158 -3.58 10.32 -18.18
N TYR A 159 -3.91 11.47 -17.56
CA TYR A 159 -3.64 12.76 -18.23
C TYR A 159 -2.15 13.12 -18.28
N TYR A 160 -1.41 12.72 -17.25
CA TYR A 160 0.03 13.00 -17.14
C TYR A 160 0.87 11.81 -17.59
N GLU A 161 0.22 10.65 -17.79
CA GLU A 161 0.85 9.34 -17.99
C GLU A 161 2.08 9.13 -17.08
N ASP A 162 1.86 9.47 -15.80
CA ASP A 162 2.91 9.57 -14.83
C ASP A 162 2.49 8.94 -13.49
N ARG A 163 3.49 8.61 -12.67
CA ARG A 163 3.34 8.04 -11.34
C ARG A 163 3.87 8.93 -10.22
N ARG A 164 3.08 9.03 -9.15
CA ARG A 164 3.52 9.60 -7.86
C ARG A 164 3.94 8.51 -6.90
N PHE A 165 4.92 8.80 -6.04
CA PHE A 165 5.50 7.83 -5.12
C PHE A 165 5.44 8.27 -3.66
N ARG A 166 5.19 7.31 -2.78
CA ARG A 166 5.19 7.47 -1.33
C ARG A 166 5.72 6.19 -0.69
N PHE A 167 6.56 6.29 0.34
CA PHE A 167 7.16 5.12 0.98
C PHE A 167 6.71 4.95 2.41
N GLU A 168 6.54 3.71 2.84
CA GLU A 168 6.47 3.35 4.25
C GLU A 168 7.90 3.08 4.72
N ILE A 169 8.40 3.94 5.62
CA ILE A 169 9.70 3.74 6.26
C ILE A 169 9.51 3.25 7.68
N CYS A 170 10.39 2.36 8.12
CA CYS A 170 10.39 1.85 9.48
C CYS A 170 11.79 1.89 10.08
N GLN A 171 11.88 2.18 11.38
CA GLN A 171 13.11 2.06 12.12
C GLN A 171 13.40 0.58 12.40
N VAL A 172 14.61 0.12 12.11
CA VAL A 172 15.02 -1.27 12.35
C VAL A 172 15.71 -1.37 13.70
N VAL A 173 15.06 -2.04 14.66
CA VAL A 173 15.58 -2.26 16.00
C VAL A 173 16.01 -3.72 16.14
N LYS A 174 17.23 -3.94 16.64
CA LYS A 174 17.72 -5.27 16.99
C LYS A 174 17.18 -5.65 18.37
N ASP A 175 16.60 -6.84 18.51
CA ASP A 175 16.27 -7.35 19.83
C ASP A 175 17.55 -7.54 20.63
N LYS A 176 17.65 -6.89 21.80
CA LYS A 176 18.71 -7.19 22.76
C LYS A 176 18.43 -8.61 23.27
N ASN A 177 19.42 -9.51 23.13
CA ASN A 177 19.35 -10.91 23.53
C ASN A 177 18.58 -11.08 24.85
N ASN A 178 17.36 -11.62 24.79
CA ASN A 178 16.78 -12.30 25.95
C ASN A 178 17.20 -13.76 25.82
N THR A 179 18.06 -14.21 26.72
CA THR A 179 18.79 -15.49 26.69
C THR A 179 17.91 -16.71 26.97
N THR A 180 16.66 -16.71 26.53
CA THR A 180 15.68 -17.75 26.83
C THR A 180 14.73 -17.92 25.65
N MET A 181 15.14 -18.72 24.68
CA MET A 181 14.30 -19.58 23.84
C MET A 181 15.23 -20.43 22.97
N LYS A 182 15.94 -21.36 23.62
CA LYS A 182 16.48 -22.53 22.94
C LYS A 182 15.32 -23.52 22.76
N ALA A 183 15.31 -24.14 21.58
CA ALA A 183 14.49 -25.27 21.15
C ALA A 183 13.02 -24.94 20.82
N PHE A 184 12.72 -24.79 19.52
CA PHE A 184 11.58 -25.49 18.92
C PHE A 184 11.92 -25.93 17.50
N ARG A 185 11.35 -27.07 17.16
CA ARG A 185 11.92 -28.15 16.36
C ARG A 185 11.84 -27.91 14.85
N LEU A 186 12.72 -28.61 14.13
CA LEU A 186 12.71 -28.84 12.70
C LEU A 186 11.33 -29.34 12.25
N ALA A 187 10.53 -28.48 11.64
CA ALA A 187 9.34 -28.87 10.90
C ALA A 187 9.64 -28.66 9.41
N ILE A 188 9.60 -29.77 8.66
CA ILE A 188 9.75 -29.80 7.21
C ILE A 188 8.59 -28.99 6.61
N PHE A 189 8.88 -27.77 6.15
CA PHE A 189 7.92 -26.94 5.42
C PHE A 189 7.97 -27.32 3.94
N VAL A 190 6.99 -28.12 3.50
CA VAL A 190 6.67 -28.26 2.09
C VAL A 190 6.17 -26.89 1.60
N PHE A 191 6.97 -26.22 0.78
CA PHE A 191 6.64 -24.93 0.18
C PHE A 191 5.54 -25.12 -0.87
N MET A 192 4.27 -25.01 -0.48
CA MET A 192 3.23 -24.63 -1.43
C MET A 192 3.38 -23.14 -1.73
N ILE A 193 3.94 -22.84 -2.90
CA ILE A 193 4.04 -21.47 -3.42
C ILE A 193 2.63 -21.01 -3.80
N LEU A 194 1.94 -20.32 -2.90
CA LEU A 194 0.76 -19.55 -3.24
C LEU A 194 1.19 -18.15 -3.67
N LYS A 195 0.86 -17.78 -4.91
CA LYS A 195 0.94 -16.40 -5.41
C LYS A 195 0.21 -15.49 -4.43
N ILE A 196 0.92 -14.57 -3.78
CA ILE A 196 0.31 -13.51 -2.98
C ILE A 196 0.11 -12.30 -3.90
N GLU A 197 -1.01 -12.30 -4.62
CA GLU A 197 -1.60 -11.10 -5.20
C GLU A 197 -2.34 -10.35 -4.07
N ALA A 198 -2.70 -9.08 -4.25
CA ALA A 198 -3.66 -8.43 -3.36
C ALA A 198 -4.90 -9.32 -3.29
N ALA A 199 -5.18 -9.90 -2.12
CA ALA A 199 -6.22 -10.90 -1.98
C ALA A 199 -7.56 -10.19 -1.85
N TRP A 200 -8.04 -9.64 -2.98
CA TRP A 200 -9.37 -9.08 -3.12
C TRP A 200 -10.37 -9.98 -2.42
N LYS A 201 -11.04 -9.42 -1.42
CA LYS A 201 -11.98 -10.15 -0.57
C LYS A 201 -13.32 -10.38 -1.28
N ASN A 202 -13.47 -9.84 -2.48
CA ASN A 202 -14.52 -10.17 -3.44
C ASN A 202 -14.00 -10.02 -4.87
N SER A 203 -14.59 -10.79 -5.79
CA SER A 203 -14.50 -10.53 -7.23
C SER A 203 -15.56 -9.53 -7.68
N TRP A 204 -15.46 -9.06 -8.92
CA TRP A 204 -16.49 -8.24 -9.58
C TRP A 204 -17.85 -8.93 -9.60
N ASP A 205 -18.91 -8.17 -9.40
CA ASP A 205 -20.31 -8.57 -9.33
C ASP A 205 -20.59 -9.62 -8.24
N LYS A 206 -19.60 -9.93 -7.39
CA LYS A 206 -19.71 -10.92 -6.32
C LYS A 206 -19.88 -10.27 -4.96
N PRO A 207 -20.60 -10.93 -4.05
CA PRO A 207 -20.72 -10.47 -2.67
C PRO A 207 -19.35 -10.32 -2.01
N LEU A 208 -19.23 -9.29 -1.19
CA LEU A 208 -18.15 -9.14 -0.23
C LEU A 208 -18.61 -9.72 1.11
N ASN A 209 -17.80 -10.57 1.72
CA ASN A 209 -18.02 -11.05 3.08
C ASN A 209 -16.69 -11.14 3.82
N PHE A 210 -16.32 -10.07 4.52
CA PHE A 210 -15.07 -9.96 5.23
C PHE A 210 -15.28 -9.69 6.73
N GLN A 211 -14.50 -10.35 7.57
CA GLN A 211 -14.33 -10.01 8.98
C GLN A 211 -12.90 -10.31 9.43
N CYS A 212 -12.37 -9.54 10.37
CA CYS A 212 -11.09 -9.86 10.99
C CYS A 212 -11.14 -11.20 11.73
N SER A 213 -9.98 -11.85 11.88
CA SER A 213 -9.85 -13.18 12.49
C SER A 213 -10.14 -13.21 14.00
N SER A 214 -10.13 -12.06 14.67
CA SER A 214 -10.47 -11.91 16.09
C SER A 214 -11.33 -10.67 16.30
N ASP A 215 -12.19 -10.76 17.31
CA ASP A 215 -12.96 -9.67 17.90
C ASP A 215 -12.10 -8.50 18.38
N LYS A 216 -10.86 -8.74 18.82
CA LYS A 216 -9.89 -7.74 19.27
C LYS A 216 -9.20 -6.94 18.15
N LEU A 217 -9.50 -7.29 16.90
CA LEU A 217 -8.92 -6.63 15.73
C LEU A 217 -9.91 -5.65 15.10
N SER A 218 -9.43 -4.47 14.72
CA SER A 218 -10.16 -3.51 13.88
C SER A 218 -9.60 -3.54 12.47
N ILE A 219 -10.48 -3.34 11.49
CA ILE A 219 -10.06 -2.92 10.16
C ILE A 219 -9.32 -1.58 10.33
N TYR A 220 -8.12 -1.49 9.80
CA TYR A 220 -7.33 -0.25 9.83
C TYR A 220 -6.82 0.16 8.46
N HIS A 221 -6.90 -0.72 7.47
CA HIS A 221 -6.50 -0.44 6.11
C HIS A 221 -7.58 -0.99 5.18
N ILE A 222 -8.10 -0.11 4.33
CA ILE A 222 -9.12 -0.43 3.34
C ILE A 222 -8.58 -0.02 1.98
N VAL A 223 -8.52 -0.98 1.07
CA VAL A 223 -8.23 -0.75 -0.36
C VAL A 223 -9.49 -1.06 -1.14
N SER A 224 -9.82 -0.22 -2.11
CA SER A 224 -10.88 -0.51 -3.05
C SER A 224 -10.59 0.09 -4.40
N GLU A 225 -10.85 -0.68 -5.44
CA GLU A 225 -10.85 -0.22 -6.82
C GLU A 225 -12.21 -0.45 -7.46
N HIS A 226 -12.50 0.38 -8.46
CA HIS A 226 -13.69 0.30 -9.28
C HIS A 226 -13.29 -0.12 -10.70
N SER A 227 -14.21 -0.78 -11.39
CA SER A 227 -14.05 -1.15 -12.80
C SER A 227 -15.21 -0.59 -13.60
N ASN A 228 -14.94 0.32 -14.53
CA ASN A 228 -15.96 0.87 -15.44
C ASN A 228 -16.63 -0.19 -16.33
N SER A 229 -15.97 -1.32 -16.61
CA SER A 229 -16.60 -2.39 -17.42
C SER A 229 -17.56 -3.27 -16.62
N LYS A 230 -17.45 -3.22 -15.29
CA LYS A 230 -18.29 -3.96 -14.35
C LYS A 230 -19.23 -3.07 -13.56
N GLU A 231 -18.93 -1.78 -13.54
CA GLU A 231 -19.55 -0.78 -12.66
C GLU A 231 -19.70 -1.31 -11.24
N ASP A 232 -18.57 -1.78 -10.72
CA ASP A 232 -18.50 -2.47 -9.45
C ASP A 232 -17.17 -2.19 -8.74
N ARG A 233 -17.17 -2.36 -7.41
CA ARG A 233 -15.99 -2.26 -6.56
C ARG A 233 -15.59 -3.59 -5.95
N ARG A 234 -14.28 -3.87 -5.98
CA ARG A 234 -13.66 -4.90 -5.14
C ARG A 234 -12.87 -4.27 -4.01
N PHE A 235 -12.74 -5.03 -2.92
CA PHE A 235 -12.18 -4.53 -1.67
C PHE A 235 -11.12 -5.47 -1.11
N ASP A 236 -10.09 -4.90 -0.50
CA ASP A 236 -9.17 -5.62 0.38
C ASP A 236 -9.04 -4.90 1.72
N PHE A 237 -8.75 -5.68 2.76
CA PHE A 237 -8.78 -5.22 4.14
C PHE A 237 -7.62 -5.82 4.93
N ASN A 238 -6.91 -4.97 5.68
CA ASN A 238 -6.02 -5.42 6.74
C ASN A 238 -6.55 -5.04 8.12
N CYS A 239 -6.29 -5.94 9.06
CA CYS A 239 -6.71 -5.82 10.45
C CYS A 239 -5.50 -5.63 11.35
N ARG A 240 -5.68 -4.85 12.43
CA ARG A 240 -4.68 -4.71 13.49
C ARG A 240 -5.34 -4.76 14.85
N GLN A 241 -4.53 -5.07 15.86
CA GLN A 241 -4.93 -5.03 17.26
C GLN A 241 -5.46 -3.65 17.62
N VAL A 242 -6.62 -3.59 18.29
CA VAL A 242 -7.12 -2.34 18.87
C VAL A 242 -6.32 -2.03 20.14
N PRO A 243 -5.62 -0.89 20.21
CA PRO A 243 -4.86 -0.51 21.40
C PRO A 243 -5.78 -0.38 22.62
N SER A 244 -5.26 -0.73 23.79
CA SER A 244 -5.92 -0.53 25.09
C SER A 244 -7.16 -1.39 25.37
N VAL A 245 -7.74 -2.07 24.39
CA VAL A 245 -8.91 -2.94 24.59
C VAL A 245 -8.49 -4.31 25.14
N SER A 246 -9.08 -4.66 26.28
CA SER A 246 -8.90 -5.95 26.95
C SER A 246 -10.25 -6.50 27.44
N GLY A 247 -10.31 -7.81 27.65
CA GLY A 247 -11.49 -8.49 28.17
C GLY A 247 -12.45 -8.99 27.09
N PHE A 248 -13.71 -9.19 27.48
CA PHE A 248 -14.77 -9.67 26.60
C PHE A 248 -15.22 -8.58 25.62
N ILE A 249 -15.34 -8.95 24.34
CA ILE A 249 -15.75 -8.06 23.25
C ILE A 249 -16.95 -8.70 22.55
N SER A 250 -18.04 -7.94 22.44
CA SER A 250 -19.24 -8.39 21.74
C SER A 250 -19.23 -7.86 20.32
N CYS A 251 -19.40 -8.75 19.33
CA CYS A 251 -19.47 -8.36 17.94
C CYS A 251 -20.83 -8.66 17.34
N LYS A 252 -21.39 -7.71 16.58
CA LYS A 252 -22.69 -7.86 15.93
C LYS A 252 -22.66 -7.30 14.52
N TRP A 253 -23.25 -8.04 13.57
CA TRP A 253 -23.56 -7.53 12.24
C TRP A 253 -24.79 -6.64 12.28
N SER A 254 -24.74 -5.52 11.58
CA SER A 254 -25.92 -4.71 11.28
C SER A 254 -26.86 -5.43 10.30
N GLY A 255 -28.08 -4.90 10.14
CA GLY A 255 -28.85 -5.08 8.91
C GLY A 255 -28.16 -4.41 7.71
N TYR A 256 -28.78 -4.46 6.53
CA TYR A 256 -28.35 -3.58 5.44
C TYR A 256 -28.60 -2.13 5.87
N VAL A 257 -27.56 -1.30 5.78
CA VAL A 257 -27.61 0.09 6.25
C VAL A 257 -28.03 1.07 5.17
N ASN A 258 -28.13 0.58 3.93
CA ASN A 258 -28.61 1.31 2.76
C ASN A 258 -29.29 0.33 1.80
N GLU A 259 -30.22 0.88 1.01
CA GLU A 259 -30.64 0.28 -0.26
C GLU A 259 -29.66 0.68 -1.38
N TYR A 260 -29.78 0.05 -2.55
CA TYR A 260 -29.02 0.46 -3.74
C TYR A 260 -29.32 1.92 -4.11
N ASP A 261 -28.34 2.61 -4.67
CA ASP A 261 -28.29 4.04 -5.00
C ASP A 261 -28.35 4.97 -3.78
N ALA A 262 -28.79 4.47 -2.62
CA ALA A 262 -28.91 5.24 -1.40
C ALA A 262 -27.56 5.43 -0.69
N ASN A 263 -27.47 6.51 0.07
CA ASN A 263 -26.29 6.84 0.85
C ASN A 263 -26.09 5.85 2.00
N VAL A 264 -24.83 5.55 2.30
CA VAL A 264 -24.41 4.89 3.53
C VAL A 264 -24.07 5.95 4.56
N LEU A 265 -24.61 5.81 5.77
CA LEU A 265 -24.13 6.49 6.96
C LEU A 265 -24.28 5.55 8.15
N HIS A 266 -23.16 4.97 8.60
CA HIS A 266 -23.16 4.00 9.68
C HIS A 266 -22.00 4.25 10.63
N ALA A 267 -22.22 4.09 11.94
CA ALA A 267 -21.18 4.17 12.96
C ALA A 267 -21.42 3.14 14.06
N CYS A 268 -20.36 2.47 14.49
CA CYS A 268 -20.38 1.56 15.63
C CYS A 268 -20.62 2.33 16.95
N SER A 269 -21.51 1.84 17.82
CA SER A 269 -21.85 2.48 19.09
C SER A 269 -20.88 2.10 20.23
N ASN A 270 -20.98 2.79 21.38
CA ASN A 270 -20.41 2.37 22.67
C ASN A 270 -18.89 2.04 22.69
N GLY A 271 -18.05 2.85 22.06
CA GLY A 271 -16.61 2.57 22.01
C GLY A 271 -16.23 1.43 21.04
N GLY A 272 -17.19 0.96 20.22
CA GLY A 272 -16.99 -0.10 19.26
C GLY A 272 -16.38 0.34 17.93
N TYR A 273 -15.80 -0.60 17.22
CA TYR A 273 -15.03 -0.40 15.99
C TYR A 273 -15.44 -1.37 14.89
N LEU A 274 -15.10 -0.98 13.65
CA LEU A 274 -15.38 -1.74 12.45
C LEU A 274 -14.46 -2.95 12.36
N ASN A 275 -15.05 -4.14 12.40
CA ASN A 275 -14.36 -5.43 12.35
C ASN A 275 -14.61 -6.18 11.04
N GLY A 276 -15.74 -5.92 10.38
CA GLY A 276 -16.14 -6.63 9.17
C GLY A 276 -17.05 -5.80 8.27
N VAL A 277 -17.04 -6.16 7.00
CA VAL A 277 -17.83 -5.54 5.94
C VAL A 277 -18.46 -6.66 5.10
N HIS A 278 -19.75 -6.55 4.87
CA HIS A 278 -20.46 -7.40 3.93
C HIS A 278 -21.19 -6.51 2.93
N SER A 279 -21.15 -6.84 1.64
CA SER A 279 -21.91 -6.10 0.63
C SER A 279 -22.39 -7.01 -0.49
N VAL A 280 -23.47 -6.63 -1.13
CA VAL A 280 -24.00 -7.31 -2.33
C VAL A 280 -24.15 -6.28 -3.43
N HIS A 281 -23.63 -6.61 -4.62
CA HIS A 281 -23.76 -5.83 -5.84
C HIS A 281 -25.02 -6.23 -6.62
N ASN A 282 -25.56 -5.30 -7.42
CA ASN A 282 -26.68 -5.54 -8.30
C ASN A 282 -26.43 -4.94 -9.69
N ASN A 283 -26.30 -5.78 -10.71
CA ASN A 283 -26.01 -5.37 -12.09
C ASN A 283 -27.09 -4.50 -12.78
N LYS A 284 -28.30 -4.37 -12.22
CA LYS A 284 -29.29 -3.43 -12.78
C LYS A 284 -29.15 -2.02 -12.20
N LYS A 285 -28.58 -1.94 -11.01
CA LYS A 285 -28.31 -0.70 -10.29
C LYS A 285 -26.86 -0.27 -10.38
N GLU A 286 -26.00 -1.21 -10.75
CA GLU A 286 -24.54 -1.09 -10.75
C GLU A 286 -24.00 -0.49 -9.45
N ASP A 287 -24.55 -1.02 -8.35
CA ASP A 287 -24.31 -0.49 -7.03
C ASP A 287 -24.33 -1.57 -5.95
N ARG A 288 -23.77 -1.25 -4.78
CA ARG A 288 -23.68 -2.11 -3.60
C ARG A 288 -24.51 -1.60 -2.42
N ARG A 289 -25.17 -2.55 -1.75
CA ARG A 289 -25.72 -2.37 -0.40
C ARG A 289 -24.82 -3.00 0.66
N TYR A 290 -24.71 -2.38 1.83
CA TYR A 290 -23.69 -2.71 2.83
C TYR A 290 -24.28 -3.15 4.18
N LYS A 291 -23.59 -4.08 4.84
CA LYS A 291 -23.70 -4.39 6.26
C LYS A 291 -22.32 -4.26 6.89
N PHE A 292 -22.29 -3.89 8.17
CA PHE A 292 -21.05 -3.72 8.91
C PHE A 292 -21.07 -4.54 10.18
N LYS A 293 -19.94 -5.15 10.52
CA LYS A 293 -19.74 -5.85 11.78
C LYS A 293 -19.04 -4.91 12.75
N CYS A 294 -19.72 -4.56 13.82
CA CYS A 294 -19.18 -3.75 14.91
C CYS A 294 -18.77 -4.65 16.07
N CYS A 295 -17.56 -4.48 16.57
CA CYS A 295 -17.07 -5.12 17.79
C CYS A 295 -16.96 -4.08 18.89
N THR A 296 -17.58 -4.35 20.03
CA THR A 296 -17.77 -3.41 21.14
C THR A 296 -17.18 -4.00 22.41
N PRO A 297 -16.17 -3.36 23.02
CA PRO A 297 -15.66 -3.75 24.33
C PRO A 297 -16.74 -3.67 25.41
N ARG A 298 -16.64 -4.46 26.48
CA ARG A 298 -17.50 -4.32 27.67
C ARG A 298 -17.34 -2.92 28.31
N SER A 299 -18.30 -2.48 29.12
CA SER A 299 -18.33 -1.17 29.80
C SER A 299 -16.96 -0.66 30.29
N GLY A 300 -16.73 0.64 30.14
CA GLY A 300 -15.47 1.28 30.55
C GLY A 300 -14.60 1.76 29.39
N TYR A 301 -15.04 1.64 28.14
CA TYR A 301 -14.36 2.21 26.99
C TYR A 301 -15.23 3.26 26.30
N TYR A 302 -14.59 4.30 25.78
CA TYR A 302 -15.24 5.37 25.05
C TYR A 302 -14.37 5.85 23.90
N HIS A 303 -14.99 6.58 22.97
CA HIS A 303 -14.28 7.22 21.88
C HIS A 303 -13.89 8.65 22.24
N LYS A 304 -12.67 9.04 21.90
CA LYS A 304 -12.22 10.44 21.94
C LYS A 304 -11.55 10.82 20.63
N ASN A 305 -11.43 12.12 20.39
CA ASN A 305 -10.78 12.67 19.20
C ASN A 305 -11.35 12.11 17.89
N CYS A 306 -12.67 11.90 17.83
CA CYS A 306 -13.33 11.43 16.63
C CYS A 306 -13.27 12.48 15.53
N LYS A 307 -12.99 12.05 14.31
CA LYS A 307 -13.06 12.90 13.13
C LYS A 307 -13.44 12.09 11.89
N TRP A 308 -14.27 12.70 11.06
CA TRP A 308 -14.48 12.23 9.70
C TRP A 308 -13.28 12.60 8.83
N THR A 309 -12.90 11.70 7.94
CA THR A 309 -11.99 12.01 6.85
C THR A 309 -12.66 12.94 5.84
N GLY A 310 -11.87 13.55 4.96
CA GLY A 310 -12.35 13.92 3.64
C GLY A 310 -12.78 12.68 2.84
N TRP A 311 -13.37 12.89 1.66
CA TRP A 311 -13.60 11.78 0.74
C TRP A 311 -12.27 11.12 0.39
N VAL A 312 -12.14 9.82 0.65
CA VAL A 312 -10.88 9.08 0.44
C VAL A 312 -10.65 8.71 -1.03
N ASN A 313 -11.69 8.84 -1.85
CA ASN A 313 -11.66 8.62 -3.30
C ASN A 313 -12.52 9.64 -4.03
N ASN A 314 -12.44 9.62 -5.36
CA ASN A 314 -13.22 10.43 -6.27
C ASN A 314 -13.91 9.53 -7.32
N TRP A 315 -14.95 8.81 -6.89
CA TRP A 315 -15.61 7.76 -7.67
C TRP A 315 -14.59 6.82 -8.27
N ASP A 316 -14.69 6.46 -9.55
CA ASP A 316 -13.99 5.47 -10.40
C ASP A 316 -12.50 5.26 -10.10
N LYS A 317 -11.90 6.19 -9.36
CA LYS A 317 -10.59 6.09 -8.74
C LYS A 317 -10.55 5.11 -7.57
N THR A 318 -9.46 4.35 -7.55
CA THR A 318 -9.03 3.51 -6.44
C THR A 318 -8.72 4.35 -5.21
N PHE A 319 -8.89 3.78 -4.02
CA PHE A 319 -8.34 4.34 -2.79
C PHE A 319 -7.63 3.30 -1.94
N SER A 320 -6.74 3.81 -1.09
CA SER A 320 -6.07 3.09 -0.02
C SER A 320 -6.07 3.99 1.21
N TYR A 321 -6.87 3.63 2.21
CA TYR A 321 -7.02 4.41 3.43
C TYR A 321 -6.44 3.67 4.63
N PHE A 322 -5.51 4.31 5.35
CA PHE A 322 -4.98 3.84 6.62
C PHE A 322 -5.54 4.67 7.78
N ALA A 323 -6.12 4.00 8.77
CA ALA A 323 -6.40 4.61 10.05
C ALA A 323 -5.08 4.92 10.79
N PRO A 324 -4.92 6.11 11.37
CA PRO A 324 -3.72 6.47 12.15
C PRO A 324 -3.47 5.47 13.29
N THR A 325 -2.22 5.24 13.71
CA THR A 325 -1.81 4.14 14.61
C THR A 325 -2.70 3.91 15.83
N ASP A 326 -3.14 4.97 16.52
CA ASP A 326 -3.94 4.88 17.75
C ASP A 326 -5.46 5.06 17.53
N TYR A 327 -5.89 5.03 16.27
CA TYR A 327 -7.27 5.23 15.90
C TYR A 327 -7.90 3.92 15.41
N VAL A 328 -9.20 3.79 15.58
CA VAL A 328 -10.02 2.76 14.95
C VAL A 328 -10.92 3.39 13.91
N ILE A 329 -11.26 2.65 12.85
CA ILE A 329 -12.38 3.02 11.99
C ILE A 329 -13.65 2.63 12.74
N ARG A 330 -14.49 3.63 13.04
CA ARG A 330 -15.77 3.43 13.72
C ARG A 330 -16.94 3.57 12.76
N GLY A 331 -16.83 4.47 11.79
CA GLY A 331 -17.92 4.83 10.90
C GLY A 331 -17.54 4.83 9.44
N VAL A 332 -18.54 4.62 8.60
CA VAL A 332 -18.47 4.63 7.14
C VAL A 332 -19.58 5.53 6.62
N SER A 333 -19.21 6.45 5.74
CA SER A 333 -20.17 7.23 4.94
C SER A 333 -19.84 7.05 3.47
N SER A 334 -20.86 6.83 2.65
CA SER A 334 -20.69 6.66 1.22
C SER A 334 -21.86 7.24 0.43
N ILE A 335 -21.55 7.85 -0.71
CA ILE A 335 -22.54 8.38 -1.66
C ILE A 335 -22.35 7.73 -3.02
N HIS A 336 -23.45 7.41 -3.69
CA HIS A 336 -23.48 6.84 -5.04
C HIS A 336 -23.68 7.94 -6.09
N ASN A 337 -23.24 7.70 -7.33
CA ASN A 337 -23.52 8.58 -8.47
C ASN A 337 -23.87 7.74 -9.71
N ASN A 338 -25.13 7.81 -10.14
CA ASN A 338 -25.64 7.00 -11.25
C ASN A 338 -25.05 7.36 -12.63
N LYS A 339 -24.38 8.51 -12.80
CA LYS A 339 -23.65 8.77 -14.07
C LYS A 339 -22.32 8.05 -14.13
N LYS A 340 -21.81 7.65 -12.96
CA LYS A 340 -20.52 6.97 -12.78
C LYS A 340 -20.68 5.52 -12.37
N GLU A 341 -21.88 5.15 -11.92
CA GLU A 341 -22.21 3.87 -11.31
C GLU A 341 -21.15 3.43 -10.29
N ASP A 342 -20.84 4.38 -9.40
CA ASP A 342 -19.80 4.20 -8.40
C ASP A 342 -20.04 4.99 -7.12
N ARG A 343 -19.33 4.57 -6.06
CA ARG A 343 -19.38 5.13 -4.72
C ARG A 343 -18.12 5.88 -4.30
N ARG A 344 -18.33 6.99 -3.62
CA ARG A 344 -17.30 7.63 -2.78
C ARG A 344 -17.40 7.21 -1.34
N PHE A 345 -16.27 7.22 -0.63
CA PHE A 345 -16.17 6.79 0.77
C PHE A 345 -15.53 7.84 1.66
N LYS A 346 -16.04 7.92 2.88
CA LYS A 346 -15.51 8.64 4.04
C LYS A 346 -15.50 7.68 5.22
N PHE A 347 -14.52 7.85 6.10
CA PHE A 347 -14.42 7.06 7.32
C PHE A 347 -14.41 7.97 8.53
N GLU A 348 -15.13 7.57 9.58
CA GLU A 348 -14.99 8.18 10.90
C GLU A 348 -13.93 7.39 11.67
N VAL A 349 -12.89 8.08 12.11
CA VAL A 349 -11.85 7.51 12.95
C VAL A 349 -11.86 8.13 14.34
N CYS A 350 -11.69 7.29 15.36
CA CYS A 350 -11.66 7.72 16.76
C CYS A 350 -10.51 7.04 17.49
N GLN A 351 -9.98 7.66 18.54
CA GLN A 351 -9.17 6.93 19.51
C GLN A 351 -10.08 6.20 20.49
N VAL A 352 -9.71 4.97 20.87
CA VAL A 352 -10.38 4.22 21.93
C VAL A 352 -9.66 4.49 23.24
N ALA A 353 -10.39 4.99 24.23
CA ALA A 353 -9.89 5.26 25.57
C ALA A 353 -10.65 4.43 26.61
N LYS A 354 -10.01 4.15 27.74
CA LYS A 354 -10.64 3.54 28.90
C LYS A 354 -11.00 4.63 29.90
N LEU A 355 -12.19 4.55 30.51
CA LEU A 355 -12.63 5.41 31.60
C LEU A 355 -11.67 5.35 32.79
#